data_AF-A0A8J5GAT8-F1
#
_entry.id   AF-A0A8J5GAT8-F1
#
_cell.length_a   1.000
_cell.length_b   1.000
_cell.length_c   1.000
_cell.angle_alpha   90.00
_cell.angle_beta   90.00
_cell.angle_gamma   90.00
#
_symmetry.space_group_name_H-M   'P 1'
#
loop_
_entity.id
_entity.type
_entity.pdbx_description
1 polymer ?
#
loop_
_entity_poly.entity_id
_entity_poly.type
_entity_poly.pdbx_seq_one_letter_code
_entity_poly.pdbx_strand_id
1 'polypeptide(L)'
;MTANCKCSRDDGQATHIAPEWVTSLARRQFSGDGDDDVGVWFIAKKTVEKSDLVAQQNRLYLPTDSVATNLVVLLSPEERVAANLDGDIYRERKRSRTDEETDEMMVRKRKATGRAHGGLPVRVYARCGFVSFLQLTRWDGSGGTVVKGDELKLFRAWSALEKGDKLEVWAFRHRSGGGELCFAIGRP
;
A
#
# COMPACT_ATOMS: atom_id res chain seq x y z
N MET A 1 -40.03 23.80 -0.35
CA MET A 1 -39.32 22.81 -1.18
C MET A 1 -37.83 22.97 -0.93
N THR A 2 -37.23 22.08 -0.16
CA THR A 2 -35.77 21.91 -0.13
C THR A 2 -35.49 20.49 0.32
N ALA A 3 -35.23 19.63 -0.66
CA ALA A 3 -34.92 18.22 -0.46
C ALA A 3 -33.53 18.11 0.18
N ASN A 4 -33.50 17.55 1.38
CA ASN A 4 -32.28 17.23 2.11
C ASN A 4 -31.71 15.94 1.48
N CYS A 5 -30.72 16.08 0.60
CA CYS A 5 -29.97 14.94 0.06
C CYS A 5 -29.11 14.33 1.17
N LYS A 6 -29.64 13.29 1.83
CA LYS A 6 -28.83 12.34 2.58
C LYS A 6 -27.92 11.64 1.58
N CYS A 7 -26.63 12.01 1.57
CA CYS A 7 -25.60 11.14 1.01
C CYS A 7 -25.57 9.87 1.88
N SER A 8 -26.26 8.83 1.43
CA SER A 8 -26.07 7.48 1.96
C SER A 8 -24.61 7.12 1.75
N ARG A 9 -23.86 7.00 2.85
CA ARG A 9 -22.64 6.21 2.83
C ARG A 9 -23.10 4.77 2.55
N ASP A 10 -22.91 4.34 1.30
CA ASP A 10 -22.79 2.92 0.99
C ASP A 10 -21.52 2.41 1.68
N ASP A 11 -21.61 2.17 2.98
CA ASP A 11 -20.67 1.35 3.73
C ASP A 11 -21.00 -0.13 3.45
N GLY A 12 -21.02 -0.47 2.16
CA GLY A 12 -21.00 -1.85 1.72
C GLY A 12 -19.59 -2.36 1.94
N GLN A 13 -19.35 -3.05 3.06
CA GLN A 13 -18.27 -4.03 3.14
C GLN A 13 -18.56 -5.12 2.10
N ALA A 14 -18.25 -4.82 0.84
CA ALA A 14 -18.24 -5.83 -0.21
C ALA A 14 -17.24 -6.89 0.24
N THR A 15 -17.71 -8.11 0.42
CA THR A 15 -16.83 -9.26 0.61
C THR A 15 -16.01 -9.40 -0.67
N HIS A 16 -14.79 -8.90 -0.64
CA HIS A 16 -13.89 -8.98 -1.78
C HIS A 16 -13.46 -10.44 -1.97
N ILE A 17 -13.98 -11.08 -3.01
CA ILE A 17 -13.55 -12.43 -3.41
C ILE A 17 -12.27 -12.30 -4.21
N ALA A 18 -11.20 -12.94 -3.76
CA ALA A 18 -9.92 -12.93 -4.45
C ALA A 18 -10.03 -13.54 -5.85
N PRO A 19 -9.54 -12.88 -6.90
CA PRO A 19 -9.48 -13.46 -8.23
C PRO A 19 -8.67 -14.76 -8.27
N GLU A 20 -9.03 -15.67 -9.17
CA GLU A 20 -8.35 -16.97 -9.32
C GLU A 20 -6.84 -16.83 -9.52
N TRP A 21 -6.40 -15.80 -10.25
CA TRP A 21 -4.97 -15.58 -10.48
C TRP A 21 -4.22 -15.22 -9.18
N VAL A 22 -4.88 -14.52 -8.25
CA VAL A 22 -4.29 -14.18 -6.93
C VAL A 22 -4.24 -15.43 -6.06
N THR A 23 -5.33 -16.19 -5.99
CA THR A 23 -5.37 -17.41 -5.17
C THR A 23 -4.41 -18.47 -5.69
N SER A 24 -4.28 -18.60 -7.02
CA SER A 24 -3.32 -19.51 -7.65
C SER A 24 -1.87 -19.11 -7.39
N LEU A 25 -1.56 -17.80 -7.39
CA LEU A 25 -0.23 -17.31 -7.01
C LEU A 25 0.08 -17.59 -5.54
N ALA A 26 -0.88 -17.32 -4.66
CA ALA A 26 -0.73 -17.53 -3.23
C ALA A 26 -0.45 -19.01 -2.90
N ARG A 27 -1.23 -19.93 -3.47
CA ARG A 27 -1.01 -21.38 -3.31
C ARG A 27 0.35 -21.80 -3.86
N ARG A 28 0.72 -21.35 -5.06
CA ARG A 28 2.00 -21.70 -5.68
C ARG A 28 3.20 -21.24 -4.85
N GLN A 29 3.13 -20.03 -4.31
CA GLN A 29 4.22 -19.45 -3.53
C GLN A 29 4.47 -20.20 -2.22
N PHE A 30 3.44 -20.79 -1.64
CA PHE A 30 3.49 -21.52 -0.36
C PHE A 30 3.20 -23.02 -0.52
N SER A 31 3.36 -23.55 -1.74
CA SER A 31 3.18 -24.98 -2.05
C SER A 31 4.27 -25.79 -1.35
N GLY A 32 3.99 -26.25 -0.13
CA GLY A 32 4.92 -27.01 0.70
C GLY A 32 4.56 -27.00 2.19
N ASP A 33 3.92 -25.94 2.67
CA ASP A 33 3.68 -25.69 4.11
C ASP A 33 2.22 -25.99 4.56
N GLY A 34 1.51 -26.82 3.80
CA GLY A 34 0.07 -27.07 3.99
C GLY A 34 -0.77 -25.97 3.35
N ASP A 35 -1.37 -26.29 2.20
CA ASP A 35 -2.10 -25.36 1.30
C ASP A 35 -3.24 -24.58 1.99
N ASP A 36 -3.72 -25.08 3.14
CA ASP A 36 -4.87 -24.54 3.87
C ASP A 36 -4.54 -23.35 4.78
N ASP A 37 -3.27 -23.07 5.09
CA ASP A 37 -2.89 -21.97 6.00
C ASP A 37 -2.51 -20.67 5.27
N VAL A 38 -2.75 -20.55 3.96
CA VAL A 38 -2.51 -19.29 3.25
C VAL A 38 -3.72 -18.36 3.38
N GLY A 39 -3.47 -17.12 3.78
CA GLY A 39 -4.46 -16.07 3.80
C GLY A 39 -4.28 -15.14 2.60
N VAL A 40 -5.40 -14.65 2.07
CA VAL A 40 -5.45 -13.68 0.98
C VAL A 40 -6.41 -12.58 1.39
N TRP A 41 -5.95 -11.33 1.36
CA TRP A 41 -6.69 -10.18 1.83
C TRP A 41 -6.71 -9.09 0.77
N PHE A 42 -7.89 -8.53 0.53
CA PHE A 42 -8.01 -7.34 -0.30
C PHE A 42 -7.39 -6.15 0.43
N ILE A 43 -6.52 -5.41 -0.26
CA ILE A 43 -5.89 -4.22 0.29
C ILE A 43 -6.54 -2.98 -0.28
N ALA A 44 -6.50 -2.80 -1.59
CA ALA A 44 -6.94 -1.54 -2.20
C ALA A 44 -7.37 -1.68 -3.66
N LYS A 45 -8.22 -0.76 -4.09
CA LYS A 45 -8.41 -0.40 -5.49
C LYS A 45 -7.73 0.94 -5.73
N LYS A 46 -7.03 1.09 -6.85
CA LYS A 46 -6.45 2.38 -7.26
C LYS A 46 -6.46 2.54 -8.76
N THR A 47 -6.41 3.79 -9.21
CA THR A 47 -6.13 4.12 -10.61
C THR A 47 -4.65 4.44 -10.75
N VAL A 48 -3.99 3.94 -11.79
CA VAL A 48 -2.59 4.27 -12.08
C VAL A 48 -2.49 5.74 -12.46
N GLU A 49 -1.73 6.49 -11.69
CA GLU A 49 -1.44 7.90 -11.95
C GLU A 49 -0.12 8.09 -12.71
N LYS A 50 0.11 9.28 -13.26
CA LYS A 50 1.39 9.59 -13.93
C LYS A 50 2.58 9.40 -12.98
N SER A 51 2.41 9.80 -11.72
CA SER A 51 3.41 9.66 -10.64
C SER A 51 3.85 8.22 -10.43
N ASP A 52 2.93 7.27 -10.58
CA ASP A 52 3.19 5.83 -10.46
C ASP A 52 4.00 5.25 -11.62
N LEU A 53 4.18 6.00 -12.72
CA LEU A 53 4.90 5.57 -13.92
C LEU A 53 6.24 6.28 -14.11
N VAL A 54 6.53 7.33 -13.33
CA VAL A 54 7.81 8.05 -13.40
C VAL A 54 8.93 7.12 -12.92
N ALA A 55 9.85 6.76 -13.83
CA ALA A 55 10.96 5.86 -13.54
C ALA A 55 11.88 6.40 -12.44
N GLN A 56 12.18 7.71 -12.44
CA GLN A 56 13.02 8.32 -11.40
C GLN A 56 12.44 8.20 -9.98
N GLN A 57 11.11 8.01 -9.85
CA GLN A 57 10.48 7.90 -8.54
C GLN A 57 10.46 6.46 -8.01
N ASN A 58 10.57 5.44 -8.88
CA ASN A 58 10.61 4.00 -8.55
C ASN A 58 9.68 3.60 -7.38
N ARG A 59 8.46 4.16 -7.39
CA ARG A 59 7.45 3.93 -6.35
C ARG A 59 6.05 3.82 -6.94
N LEU A 60 5.20 3.10 -6.21
CA LEU A 60 3.78 2.94 -6.46
C LEU A 60 3.02 3.33 -5.18
N TYR A 61 2.12 4.30 -5.28
CA TYR A 61 1.35 4.77 -4.12
C TYR A 61 0.23 3.79 -3.74
N LEU A 62 0.01 3.56 -2.45
CA LEU A 62 -1.14 2.82 -1.94
C LEU A 62 -2.14 3.79 -1.28
N PRO A 63 -3.45 3.70 -1.60
CA PRO A 63 -4.47 4.58 -1.01
C PRO A 63 -4.46 4.55 0.52
N THR A 64 -4.35 5.72 1.15
CA THR A 64 -4.14 5.87 2.60
C THR A 64 -5.24 5.19 3.43
N ASP A 65 -6.50 5.42 3.05
CA ASP A 65 -7.64 4.89 3.81
C ASP A 65 -7.67 3.36 3.73
N SER A 66 -7.42 2.80 2.54
CA SER A 66 -7.27 1.36 2.32
C SER A 66 -6.11 0.75 3.11
N VAL A 67 -4.97 1.43 3.18
CA VAL A 67 -3.82 0.97 3.99
C VAL A 67 -4.19 0.92 5.46
N ALA A 68 -4.81 1.98 5.98
CA ALA A 68 -5.17 2.05 7.39
C ALA A 68 -6.21 0.98 7.78
N THR A 69 -7.20 0.72 6.92
CA THR A 69 -8.26 -0.26 7.19
C THR A 69 -7.82 -1.70 6.93
N ASN A 70 -7.10 -1.97 5.84
CA ASN A 70 -6.88 -3.33 5.36
C ASN A 70 -5.43 -3.83 5.52
N LEU A 71 -4.43 -2.95 5.41
CA LEU A 71 -3.03 -3.37 5.45
C LEU A 71 -2.46 -3.37 6.86
N VAL A 72 -2.66 -2.30 7.63
CA VAL A 72 -2.06 -2.16 8.97
C VAL A 72 -2.46 -3.29 9.91
N VAL A 73 -3.72 -3.74 9.82
CA VAL A 73 -4.24 -4.83 10.63
C VAL A 73 -3.57 -6.18 10.36
N LEU A 74 -2.95 -6.34 9.19
CA LEU A 74 -2.22 -7.56 8.81
C LEU A 74 -0.75 -7.55 9.22
N LEU A 75 -0.22 -6.37 9.60
CA LEU A 75 1.17 -6.20 9.98
C LEU A 75 1.33 -6.41 11.49
N SER A 76 2.35 -7.19 11.85
CA SER A 76 2.88 -7.24 13.21
C SER A 76 3.42 -5.87 13.66
N PRO A 77 3.57 -5.62 14.97
CA PRO A 77 4.15 -4.38 15.47
C PRO A 77 5.52 -4.07 14.85
N GLU A 78 6.38 -5.08 14.69
CA GLU A 78 7.72 -4.94 14.11
C GLU A 78 7.65 -4.58 12.63
N GLU A 79 6.74 -5.21 11.88
CA GLU A 79 6.51 -4.89 10.46
C GLU A 79 5.95 -3.47 10.28
N ARG A 80 5.08 -3.01 11.20
CA ARG A 80 4.58 -1.62 11.19
C ARG A 80 5.73 -0.65 11.40
N VAL A 81 6.60 -0.90 12.37
CA VAL A 81 7.79 -0.06 12.59
C VAL A 81 8.70 -0.07 11.37
N ALA A 82 8.97 -1.25 10.79
CA ALA A 82 9.80 -1.38 9.59
C ALA A 82 9.20 -0.65 8.37
N ALA A 83 7.87 -0.60 8.27
CA ALA A 83 7.14 0.11 7.22
C ALA A 83 6.86 1.60 7.56
N ASN A 84 7.31 2.13 8.70
CA ASN A 84 6.95 3.47 9.20
C ASN A 84 5.42 3.69 9.35
N LEU A 85 4.68 2.63 9.70
CA LEU A 85 3.23 2.57 9.90
C LEU A 85 2.83 2.40 11.38
N ASP A 86 3.74 2.67 12.31
CA ASP A 86 3.57 2.52 13.76
C ASP A 86 2.82 3.71 14.41
N GLY A 87 2.71 4.85 13.71
CA GLY A 87 1.97 6.03 14.17
C GLY A 87 0.48 6.02 13.81
N ASP A 88 -0.30 6.88 14.46
CA ASP A 88 -1.70 7.17 14.09
C ASP A 88 -1.76 7.73 12.66
N ILE A 89 -1.93 6.86 11.66
CA ILE A 89 -2.12 7.22 10.24
C ILE A 89 -3.25 8.25 10.09
N TYR A 90 -4.22 8.24 11.01
CA TYR A 90 -5.34 9.17 11.06
C TYR A 90 -5.03 10.54 11.70
N ARG A 91 -4.08 10.66 12.65
CA ARG A 91 -3.89 11.92 13.41
C ARG A 91 -3.11 12.98 12.65
N GLU A 92 -2.21 12.60 11.73
CA GLU A 92 -1.40 13.58 11.01
C GLU A 92 -2.20 14.42 10.00
N ARG A 93 -3.32 13.91 9.47
CA ARG A 93 -4.24 14.70 8.63
C ARG A 93 -4.84 15.90 9.35
N LYS A 94 -4.89 15.88 10.69
CA LYS A 94 -5.49 16.97 11.48
C LYS A 94 -4.51 18.10 11.81
N ARG A 95 -3.19 17.89 11.67
CA ARG A 95 -2.18 18.93 11.93
C ARG A 95 -1.84 19.80 10.72
N SER A 96 -2.42 19.54 9.56
CA SER A 96 -2.21 20.31 8.33
C SER A 96 -3.37 21.25 7.95
N ARG A 97 -4.33 21.49 8.86
CA ARG A 97 -5.44 22.45 8.66
C ARG A 97 -5.79 23.22 9.93
N THR A 98 -4.78 23.82 10.56
CA THR A 98 -5.03 24.90 11.51
C THR A 98 -4.04 26.00 11.19
N ASP A 99 -4.55 26.98 10.44
CA ASP A 99 -3.96 28.31 10.34
C ASP A 99 -3.94 28.90 11.74
N GLU A 100 -2.77 28.96 12.36
CA GLU A 100 -2.38 30.08 13.23
C GLU A 100 -0.93 30.40 12.87
N GLU A 101 -0.78 31.27 11.87
CA GLU A 101 0.44 32.02 11.61
C GLU A 101 0.79 32.83 12.86
N THR A 102 1.87 32.45 13.53
CA THR A 102 2.64 33.40 14.34
C THR A 102 4.03 33.54 13.71
N ASP A 103 4.37 34.78 13.39
CA ASP A 103 5.47 35.26 12.56
C ASP A 103 6.88 35.10 13.19
N GLU A 104 7.03 34.28 14.23
CA GLU A 104 8.28 34.21 15.02
C GLU A 104 9.05 32.88 14.90
N MET A 105 8.57 31.90 14.11
CA MET A 105 9.26 30.60 13.93
C MET A 105 9.88 30.38 12.54
N MET A 106 10.19 31.45 11.80
CA MET A 106 10.98 31.39 10.55
C MET A 106 12.50 31.27 10.76
N VAL A 107 12.95 30.80 11.93
CA VAL A 107 14.37 30.56 12.18
C VAL A 107 14.57 29.12 12.69
N ARG A 108 15.09 28.27 11.79
CA ARG A 108 15.54 26.87 11.98
C ARG A 108 14.50 25.77 11.75
N LYS A 109 13.84 25.74 10.58
CA LYS A 109 13.60 24.44 9.91
C LYS A 109 14.94 23.92 9.38
N ARG A 110 15.81 23.48 10.31
CA ARG A 110 16.90 22.57 9.96
C ARG A 110 16.23 21.38 9.30
N LYS A 111 16.60 21.09 8.05
CA LYS A 111 16.23 19.86 7.34
C LYS A 111 16.40 18.73 8.33
N ALA A 112 15.30 18.21 8.87
CA ALA A 112 15.33 17.01 9.67
C ALA A 112 15.98 15.97 8.77
N THR A 113 17.21 15.59 9.11
CA THR A 113 17.93 14.52 8.45
C THR A 113 17.00 13.32 8.48
N GLY A 114 16.43 12.98 7.33
CA GLY A 114 15.42 11.95 7.21
C GLY A 114 15.89 10.69 7.93
N ARG A 115 14.99 10.02 8.66
CA ARG A 115 15.25 8.68 9.18
C ARG A 115 15.83 7.83 8.06
N ALA A 116 16.72 6.90 8.41
CA ALA A 116 17.27 5.93 7.48
C ALA A 116 16.13 5.40 6.60
N HIS A 117 16.31 5.46 5.27
CA HIS A 117 15.27 5.15 4.28
C HIS A 117 14.95 3.65 4.20
N GLY A 118 14.71 3.00 5.34
CA GLY A 118 14.24 1.63 5.44
C GLY A 118 12.79 1.48 4.97
N GLY A 119 12.40 0.23 4.79
CA GLY A 119 11.05 -0.19 4.47
C GLY A 119 10.94 -1.69 4.70
N LEU A 120 9.74 -2.17 5.00
CA LEU A 120 9.46 -3.58 5.16
C LEU A 120 9.71 -4.30 3.83
N PRO A 121 10.64 -5.28 3.74
CA PRO A 121 10.83 -6.07 2.53
C PRO A 121 9.56 -6.85 2.19
N VAL A 122 9.16 -6.80 0.92
CA VAL A 122 7.95 -7.46 0.42
C VAL A 122 8.17 -8.00 -0.99
N ARG A 123 7.50 -9.10 -1.34
CA ARG A 123 7.40 -9.56 -2.73
C ARG A 123 6.18 -8.98 -3.39
N VAL A 124 6.30 -8.58 -4.65
CA VAL A 124 5.20 -8.02 -5.43
C VAL A 124 5.09 -8.76 -6.74
N TYR A 125 3.95 -9.40 -6.95
CA TYR A 125 3.62 -10.20 -8.11
C TYR A 125 2.74 -9.41 -9.07
N ALA A 126 3.14 -9.38 -10.34
CA ALA A 126 2.29 -8.94 -11.43
C ALA A 126 1.35 -10.09 -11.83
N ARG A 127 0.25 -9.76 -12.52
CA ARG A 127 -0.72 -10.76 -13.00
C ARG A 127 -0.09 -11.84 -13.89
N CYS A 128 0.95 -11.51 -14.66
CA CYS A 128 1.69 -12.46 -15.49
C CYS A 128 2.59 -13.42 -14.70
N GLY A 129 2.63 -13.30 -13.37
CA GLY A 129 3.46 -14.11 -12.47
C GLY A 129 4.88 -13.56 -12.26
N PHE A 130 5.26 -12.47 -12.91
CA PHE A 130 6.53 -11.80 -12.65
C PHE A 130 6.59 -11.30 -11.20
N VAL A 131 7.69 -11.58 -10.51
CA VAL A 131 7.92 -11.20 -9.12
C VAL A 131 8.95 -10.08 -9.03
N SER A 132 8.76 -9.19 -8.07
CA SER A 132 9.73 -8.15 -7.72
C SER A 132 9.91 -8.06 -6.21
N PHE A 133 11.15 -7.85 -5.77
CA PHE A 133 11.55 -7.67 -4.39
C PHE A 133 11.63 -6.18 -4.10
N LEU A 134 10.65 -5.68 -3.34
CA LEU A 134 10.44 -4.26 -3.10
C LEU A 134 10.37 -3.97 -1.60
N GLN A 135 10.20 -2.71 -1.26
CA GLN A 135 10.03 -2.23 0.11
C GLN A 135 8.70 -1.51 0.26
N LEU A 136 7.92 -1.91 1.26
CA LEU A 136 6.75 -1.18 1.73
C LEU A 136 7.21 -0.14 2.76
N THR A 137 6.86 1.12 2.56
CA THR A 137 7.18 2.17 3.53
C THR A 137 6.20 3.34 3.45
N ARG A 138 5.93 3.98 4.58
CA ARG A 138 5.30 5.30 4.65
C ARG A 138 6.36 6.38 4.49
N TRP A 139 6.07 7.39 3.68
CA TRP A 139 6.98 8.50 3.45
C TRP A 139 6.57 9.73 4.25
N ASP A 140 7.45 10.19 5.14
CA ASP A 140 7.18 11.30 6.06
C ASP A 140 6.77 12.61 5.35
N GLY A 141 7.34 12.87 4.17
CA GLY A 141 7.11 14.13 3.45
C GLY A 141 5.71 14.25 2.82
N SER A 142 5.08 13.13 2.43
CA SER A 142 3.73 13.12 1.84
C SER A 142 2.68 12.46 2.74
N GLY A 143 3.10 11.82 3.83
CA GLY A 143 2.26 10.93 4.64
C GLY A 143 1.81 9.66 3.92
N GLY A 144 2.26 9.48 2.67
CA GLY A 144 1.83 8.45 1.74
C GLY A 144 2.49 7.11 1.98
N THR A 145 1.73 6.02 1.86
CA THR A 145 2.30 4.67 1.85
C THR A 145 2.65 4.29 0.42
N VAL A 146 3.86 3.78 0.20
CA VAL A 146 4.35 3.37 -1.11
C VAL A 146 4.99 2.00 -1.07
N VAL A 147 4.91 1.31 -2.19
CA VAL A 147 5.82 0.21 -2.52
C VAL A 147 6.91 0.81 -3.41
N LYS A 148 8.19 0.66 -3.03
CA LYS A 148 9.32 1.25 -3.74
C LYS A 148 10.47 0.26 -3.93
N GLY A 149 11.31 0.50 -4.93
CA GLY A 149 12.54 -0.27 -5.15
C GLY A 149 12.96 -0.28 -6.61
N ASP A 150 14.21 -0.69 -6.87
CA ASP A 150 14.81 -0.64 -8.20
C ASP A 150 14.15 -1.61 -9.18
N GLU A 151 13.57 -2.70 -8.69
CA GLU A 151 12.84 -3.67 -9.52
C GLU A 151 11.47 -3.18 -9.98
N LEU A 152 10.98 -2.03 -9.45
CA LEU A 152 9.66 -1.52 -9.86
C LEU A 152 9.62 -1.15 -11.35
N LYS A 153 10.76 -0.76 -11.95
CA LYS A 153 10.86 -0.55 -13.40
C LYS A 153 10.58 -1.83 -14.18
N LEU A 154 11.06 -2.97 -13.70
CA LEU A 154 10.82 -4.28 -14.31
C LEU A 154 9.37 -4.70 -14.06
N PHE A 155 8.89 -4.52 -12.83
CA PHE A 155 7.48 -4.76 -12.50
C PHE A 155 6.55 -4.03 -13.48
N ARG A 156 6.77 -2.74 -13.73
CA ARG A 156 5.97 -1.92 -14.68
C ARG A 156 6.04 -2.47 -16.10
N ALA A 157 7.21 -2.88 -16.57
CA ALA A 157 7.39 -3.46 -17.91
C ALA A 157 6.61 -4.78 -18.05
N TRP A 158 6.69 -5.67 -17.06
CA TRP A 158 6.04 -6.98 -17.08
C TRP A 158 4.54 -6.94 -16.77
N SER A 159 4.08 -5.96 -16.00
CA SER A 159 2.66 -5.76 -15.71
C SER A 159 1.92 -4.99 -16.81
N ALA A 160 2.65 -4.42 -17.78
CA ALA A 160 2.12 -3.60 -18.87
C ALA A 160 1.16 -2.50 -18.37
N LEU A 161 1.52 -1.84 -17.27
CA LEU A 161 0.70 -0.80 -16.64
C LEU A 161 0.76 0.51 -17.41
N GLU A 162 -0.42 1.11 -17.58
CA GLU A 162 -0.63 2.37 -18.26
C GLU A 162 -1.43 3.34 -17.38
N LYS A 163 -1.29 4.64 -17.66
CA LYS A 163 -1.99 5.68 -16.92
C LYS A 163 -3.50 5.49 -17.11
N GLY A 164 -4.25 5.46 -16.02
CA GLY A 164 -5.71 5.28 -16.05
C GLY A 164 -6.16 3.83 -15.84
N ASP A 165 -5.23 2.86 -15.83
CA ASP A 165 -5.56 1.50 -15.45
C ASP A 165 -6.14 1.42 -14.04
N LYS A 166 -7.18 0.62 -13.88
CA LYS A 166 -7.73 0.27 -12.56
C LYS A 166 -7.01 -0.97 -12.06
N LEU A 167 -6.39 -0.84 -10.90
CA LEU A 167 -5.66 -1.91 -10.23
C LEU A 167 -6.38 -2.35 -8.97
N GLU A 168 -6.26 -3.64 -8.71
CA GLU A 168 -6.46 -4.22 -7.39
C GLU A 168 -5.12 -4.57 -6.78
N VAL A 169 -5.02 -4.34 -5.48
CA VAL A 169 -3.90 -4.72 -4.63
C VAL A 169 -4.43 -5.74 -3.64
N TRP A 170 -3.86 -6.92 -3.67
CA TRP A 170 -4.14 -8.01 -2.75
C TRP A 170 -2.87 -8.33 -1.97
N ALA A 171 -2.99 -8.66 -0.69
CA ALA A 171 -1.90 -9.19 0.11
C ALA A 171 -2.13 -10.68 0.37
N PHE A 172 -1.05 -11.43 0.49
CA PHE A 172 -1.11 -12.83 0.90
C PHE A 172 0.16 -13.25 1.64
N ARG A 173 -0.01 -14.16 2.60
CA ARG A 173 1.02 -14.76 3.46
C ARG A 173 0.39 -15.93 4.24
N HIS A 174 1.19 -16.66 5.02
CA HIS A 174 0.65 -17.60 6.00
C HIS A 174 -0.23 -16.91 7.05
N ARG A 175 -1.39 -17.49 7.37
CA ARG A 175 -2.36 -16.95 8.34
C ARG A 175 -1.84 -16.93 9.76
N SER A 176 -0.91 -17.82 10.08
CA SER A 176 -0.15 -17.80 11.33
C SER A 176 0.61 -16.47 11.57
N GLY A 177 0.68 -15.58 10.57
CA GLY A 177 1.30 -14.26 10.70
C GLY A 177 2.82 -14.32 10.70
N GLY A 178 3.40 -15.50 10.45
CA GLY A 178 4.81 -15.69 10.14
C GLY A 178 5.10 -15.56 8.64
N GLY A 179 6.38 -15.47 8.29
CA GLY A 179 6.83 -15.49 6.89
C GLY A 179 6.73 -14.16 6.15
N GLU A 180 7.03 -14.19 4.86
CA GLU A 180 7.18 -13.00 4.02
C GLU A 180 5.85 -12.47 3.52
N LEU A 181 5.60 -11.16 3.71
CA LEU A 181 4.41 -10.48 3.18
C LEU A 181 4.54 -10.33 1.66
N CYS A 182 3.57 -10.87 0.94
CA CYS A 182 3.50 -10.77 -0.51
C CYS A 182 2.31 -9.91 -0.96
N PHE A 183 2.45 -9.22 -2.08
CA PHE A 183 1.39 -8.51 -2.77
C PHE A 183 1.16 -9.07 -4.17
N ALA A 184 -0.09 -9.14 -4.60
CA ALA A 184 -0.48 -9.34 -5.98
C ALA A 184 -1.12 -8.04 -6.49
N ILE A 185 -0.53 -7.45 -7.53
CA ILE A 185 -0.96 -6.16 -8.09
C ILE A 185 -1.21 -6.33 -9.58
N GLY A 186 -2.41 -5.99 -10.02
CA GLY A 186 -2.78 -6.09 -11.42
C GLY A 186 -4.17 -5.55 -11.69
N ARG A 187 -4.53 -5.50 -12.98
CA ARG A 187 -5.91 -5.28 -13.40
C ARG A 187 -6.79 -6.43 -12.88
N PRO A 188 -8.03 -6.17 -12.42
CA PRO A 188 -8.98 -7.18 -11.96
C PRO A 188 -9.14 -8.34 -12.96
#